data_AF-A0A4C1YUV6-F1
#
_entry.id   AF-A0A4C1YUV6-F1
#
_cell.length_a   1.000
_cell.length_b   1.000
_cell.length_c   1.000
_cell.angle_alpha   90.00
_cell.angle_beta   90.00
_cell.angle_gamma   90.00
#
_symmetry.space_group_name_H-M   'P 1'
#
loop_
_entity.id
_entity.type
_entity.pdbx_description
1 polymer ?
#
loop_
_entity_poly.entity_id
_entity_poly.type
_entity_poly.pdbx_seq_one_letter_code
_entity_poly.pdbx_strand_id
1 'polypeptide(L)'
;MESGQNGNNIGPQRIVFNLRLSGPIKPMEPITTRRYNTNKADWTEFCLQLRNTLQKYGIAEKVERTKRPEDLEENSREYIAAIQETSCAKEENPQRSHEKKAVIEEYRQDDTQKTEIAQTESWKKYCTIQDKESMWDKVYRVIRNKKGRLPDTLLRNSEGKTLSPHESAKLLAYTFYPDDSVSTDMPLHIRTRERIEDKPVEDLRLSEDYPPFTMVELKAVLRELNPEKAPGPDGLTADICIAAIESEMEVFLAIANKCLELVYFPRTGRPHMSS
;
A
#
# COMPACT_ATOMS: atom_id res chain seq x y z
N MET A 1 -35.43 -49.34 3.51
CA MET A 1 -34.90 -48.59 2.34
C MET A 1 -35.98 -47.57 2.04
N GLU A 2 -35.82 -46.27 2.24
CA GLU A 2 -34.66 -45.40 2.05
C GLU A 2 -34.51 -44.38 3.19
N SER A 3 -33.25 -44.12 3.53
CA SER A 3 -32.78 -43.07 4.42
C SER A 3 -32.56 -41.77 3.63
N GLY A 4 -33.34 -40.72 3.92
CA GLY A 4 -33.10 -39.37 3.39
C GLY A 4 -32.19 -38.57 4.34
N GLN A 5 -30.92 -38.42 3.97
CA GLN A 5 -29.97 -37.52 4.63
C GLN A 5 -30.24 -36.06 4.22
N ASN A 6 -30.61 -35.20 5.18
CA ASN A 6 -30.57 -33.75 4.99
C ASN A 6 -29.14 -33.25 5.23
N GLY A 7 -28.36 -33.14 4.16
CA GLY A 7 -27.06 -32.48 4.17
C GLY A 7 -27.22 -30.97 4.08
N ASN A 8 -27.06 -30.26 5.20
CA ASN A 8 -26.88 -28.80 5.21
C ASN A 8 -25.48 -28.47 4.65
N ASN A 9 -25.39 -28.25 3.34
CA ASN A 9 -24.18 -27.81 2.67
C ASN A 9 -24.05 -26.27 2.82
N ILE A 10 -23.30 -25.83 3.82
CA ILE A 10 -22.98 -24.40 4.01
C ILE A 10 -21.75 -24.09 3.14
N GLY A 11 -21.99 -23.59 1.93
CA GLY A 11 -20.94 -23.05 1.07
C GLY A 11 -20.27 -21.80 1.66
N PRO A 12 -19.09 -21.40 1.16
CA PRO A 12 -18.33 -20.27 1.68
C PRO A 12 -19.15 -18.98 1.61
N GLN A 13 -19.47 -18.41 2.77
CA GLN A 13 -20.19 -17.14 2.87
C GLN A 13 -19.27 -16.00 2.44
N ARG A 14 -19.51 -15.46 1.25
CA ARG A 14 -18.80 -14.29 0.73
C ARG A 14 -19.23 -13.06 1.52
N ILE A 15 -18.36 -12.55 2.38
CA ILE A 15 -18.60 -11.31 3.13
C ILE A 15 -18.46 -10.14 2.15
N VAL A 16 -19.55 -9.39 1.95
CA VAL A 16 -19.59 -8.19 1.11
C VAL A 16 -19.83 -6.99 2.01
N PHE A 17 -18.87 -6.08 2.09
CA PHE A 17 -19.03 -4.80 2.79
C PHE A 17 -19.49 -3.72 1.81
N ASN A 18 -20.52 -2.96 2.22
CA ASN A 18 -20.97 -1.75 1.54
C ASN A 18 -20.71 -0.57 2.48
N LEU A 19 -19.95 0.43 2.03
CA LEU A 19 -19.75 1.68 2.77
C LEU A 19 -20.89 2.66 2.49
N ARG A 20 -21.54 3.18 3.54
CA ARG A 20 -22.45 4.33 3.46
C ARG A 20 -21.70 5.61 3.79
N LEU A 21 -21.90 6.63 2.96
CA LEU A 21 -21.39 7.98 3.20
C LEU A 21 -22.59 8.90 3.46
N SER A 22 -22.52 9.71 4.52
CA SER A 22 -23.61 10.58 5.00
C SER A 22 -23.87 11.82 4.12
N GLY A 23 -23.15 11.94 3.02
CA GLY A 23 -23.27 13.01 2.02
C GLY A 23 -22.56 12.59 0.72
N PRO A 24 -22.59 13.43 -0.33
CA PRO A 24 -21.78 13.20 -1.52
C PRO A 24 -20.34 13.00 -1.09
N ILE A 25 -19.70 11.94 -1.61
CA ILE A 25 -18.27 11.70 -1.39
C ILE A 25 -17.59 12.98 -1.86
N LYS A 26 -17.00 13.76 -0.94
CA LYS A 26 -16.08 14.80 -1.36
C LYS A 26 -15.14 14.10 -2.34
N PRO A 27 -15.00 14.55 -3.60
CA PRO A 27 -14.17 13.87 -4.58
C PRO A 27 -12.86 13.60 -3.90
N MET A 28 -12.60 12.32 -3.64
CA MET A 28 -11.47 11.91 -2.84
C MET A 28 -10.28 12.54 -3.54
N GLU A 29 -9.50 13.34 -2.81
CA GLU A 29 -8.20 13.71 -3.33
C GLU A 29 -7.56 12.40 -3.79
N PRO A 30 -6.99 12.35 -5.01
CA PRO A 30 -6.51 11.11 -5.57
C PRO A 30 -5.70 10.39 -4.51
N ILE A 31 -6.23 9.27 -4.00
CA ILE A 31 -5.55 8.43 -3.03
C ILE A 31 -4.51 7.66 -3.82
N THR A 32 -3.53 8.40 -4.30
CA THR A 32 -2.28 7.80 -4.70
C THR A 32 -1.51 7.58 -3.41
N THR A 33 -1.19 6.32 -3.14
CA THR A 33 -0.18 5.97 -2.13
C THR A 33 1.21 6.46 -2.55
N ARG A 34 1.39 6.89 -3.81
CA ARG A 34 2.65 7.44 -4.32
C ARG A 34 2.82 8.88 -3.88
N ARG A 35 3.91 9.13 -3.15
CA ARG A 35 4.36 10.47 -2.75
C ARG A 35 4.96 11.27 -3.91
N TYR A 36 5.61 10.59 -4.85
CA TYR A 36 6.34 11.20 -5.96
C TYR A 36 5.64 10.97 -7.30
N ASN A 37 5.64 12.00 -8.17
CA ASN A 37 5.13 11.88 -9.54
C ASN A 37 6.24 11.47 -10.50
N THR A 38 6.30 10.18 -10.81
CA THR A 38 7.34 9.58 -11.64
C THR A 38 7.05 9.66 -13.14
N ASN A 39 5.80 9.94 -13.54
CA ASN A 39 5.41 10.08 -14.96
C ASN A 39 5.99 11.34 -15.63
N LYS A 40 6.40 12.34 -14.83
CA LYS A 40 7.01 13.59 -15.31
C LYS A 40 8.43 13.78 -14.78
N ALA A 41 9.03 12.72 -14.24
CA ALA A 41 10.38 12.78 -13.71
C ALA A 41 11.39 12.89 -14.85
N ASP A 42 12.34 13.82 -14.70
CA ASP A 42 13.55 13.81 -15.49
C ASP A 42 14.55 12.87 -14.81
N TRP A 43 14.60 11.64 -15.31
CA TRP A 43 15.47 10.60 -14.77
C TRP A 43 16.95 10.90 -15.00
N THR A 44 17.30 11.66 -16.05
CA THR A 44 18.71 11.99 -16.33
C THR A 44 19.27 12.97 -15.29
N GLU A 45 18.48 13.99 -14.96
CA GLU A 45 18.81 14.94 -13.90
C GLU A 45 18.83 14.26 -12.54
N PHE A 46 17.84 13.42 -12.24
CA PHE A 46 17.78 12.65 -11.00
C PHE A 46 19.04 11.78 -10.81
N CYS A 47 19.41 10.98 -11.82
CA CYS A 47 20.60 10.12 -11.75
C CYS A 47 21.88 10.93 -11.56
N LEU A 48 22.00 12.10 -12.22
CA LEU A 48 23.16 12.98 -12.06
C LEU A 48 23.24 13.56 -10.64
N GLN A 49 22.12 14.04 -10.10
CA GLN A 49 22.06 14.58 -8.74
C GLN A 49 22.36 13.48 -7.71
N LEU A 50 21.79 12.29 -7.90
CA LEU A 50 22.04 11.14 -7.02
C LEU A 50 23.52 10.75 -7.03
N ARG A 51 24.15 10.65 -8.20
CA ARG A 51 25.59 10.38 -8.29
C ARG A 51 26.40 11.41 -7.51
N ASN A 52 26.10 12.69 -7.69
CA ASN A 52 26.82 13.77 -7.02
C ASN A 52 26.62 13.73 -5.49
N THR A 53 25.41 13.42 -5.01
CA THR A 53 25.15 13.30 -3.57
C THR A 53 25.86 12.07 -2.99
N LEU A 54 25.78 10.91 -3.64
CA LEU A 54 26.49 9.71 -3.18
C LEU A 54 28.01 9.90 -3.14
N GLN A 55 28.58 10.59 -4.14
CA GLN A 55 30.01 10.94 -4.16
C GLN A 55 30.36 11.93 -3.04
N LYS A 56 29.54 12.95 -2.81
CA LYS A 56 29.72 13.93 -1.72
C LYS A 56 29.72 13.25 -0.36
N TYR A 57 28.83 12.28 -0.14
CA TYR A 57 28.75 11.52 1.11
C TYR A 57 29.78 10.38 1.20
N GLY A 58 30.45 10.03 0.10
CA GLY A 58 31.46 8.97 0.07
C GLY A 58 30.90 7.59 0.42
N ILE A 59 29.62 7.32 0.12
CA ILE A 59 28.90 6.14 0.62
C ILE A 59 29.59 4.83 0.20
N ALA A 60 30.07 4.75 -1.05
CA ALA A 60 30.79 3.56 -1.53
C ALA A 60 32.01 3.22 -0.65
N GLU A 61 32.81 4.22 -0.30
CA GLU A 61 34.01 4.05 0.52
C GLU A 61 33.67 3.74 1.99
N LYS A 62 32.58 4.31 2.51
CA LYS A 62 32.06 4.01 3.85
C LYS A 62 31.61 2.56 3.96
N VAL A 63 30.91 2.04 2.95
CA VAL A 63 30.38 0.68 2.92
C VAL A 63 31.52 -0.34 2.93
N GLU A 64 32.58 -0.11 2.15
CA GLU A 64 33.76 -1.00 2.14
C GLU A 64 34.46 -1.06 3.50
N ARG A 65 34.58 0.07 4.19
CA ARG A 65 35.24 0.17 5.51
C ARG A 65 34.41 -0.38 6.67
N THR A 66 33.12 -0.59 6.44
CA THR A 66 32.19 -1.01 7.49
C THR A 66 32.56 -2.39 8.00
N LYS A 67 32.59 -2.56 9.33
CA LYS A 67 32.81 -3.87 9.99
C LYS A 67 31.72 -4.21 10.99
N ARG A 68 30.91 -3.22 11.37
CA ARG A 68 29.87 -3.34 12.37
C ARG A 68 28.49 -3.20 11.74
N PRO A 69 27.48 -3.91 12.26
CA PRO A 69 26.12 -3.82 11.74
C PRO A 69 25.49 -2.43 11.96
N GLU A 70 25.89 -1.71 13.02
CA GLU A 70 25.39 -0.35 13.27
C GLU A 70 25.81 0.64 12.18
N ASP A 71 27.06 0.57 11.74
CA ASP A 71 27.58 1.44 10.68
C ASP A 71 26.91 1.12 9.33
N LEU A 72 26.54 -0.16 9.11
CA LEU A 72 25.79 -0.57 7.91
C LEU A 72 24.35 -0.02 7.91
N GLU A 73 23.69 0.03 9.06
CA GLU A 73 22.37 0.67 9.23
C GLU A 73 22.42 2.18 8.98
N GLU A 74 23.51 2.84 9.39
CA GLU A 74 23.72 4.26 9.10
C GLU A 74 23.95 4.49 7.61
N ASN A 75 24.82 3.70 6.98
CA ASN A 75 25.07 3.80 5.54
C ASN A 75 23.81 3.51 4.70
N SER A 76 23.00 2.52 5.06
CA SER A 76 21.73 2.25 4.37
C SER A 76 20.75 3.41 4.53
N ARG A 77 20.70 4.02 5.71
CA ARG A 77 19.87 5.19 5.98
C ARG A 77 20.33 6.40 5.16
N GLU A 78 21.64 6.67 5.11
CA GLU A 78 22.21 7.75 4.29
C GLU A 78 21.92 7.53 2.80
N TYR A 79 22.04 6.29 2.31
CA TYR A 79 21.72 5.94 0.93
C TYR A 79 20.24 6.20 0.60
N ILE A 80 19.32 5.74 1.45
CA ILE A 80 17.88 5.99 1.27
C ILE A 80 17.57 7.50 1.37
N ALA A 81 18.19 8.20 2.32
CA ALA A 81 18.01 9.64 2.47
C ALA A 81 18.50 10.42 1.25
N ALA A 82 19.61 10.01 0.61
CA ALA A 82 20.09 10.62 -0.63
C ALA A 82 19.11 10.42 -1.79
N ILE A 83 18.48 9.24 -1.90
CA ILE A 83 17.41 8.99 -2.88
C ILE A 83 16.19 9.87 -2.58
N GLN A 84 15.81 10.01 -1.31
CA GLN A 84 14.69 10.85 -0.91
C GLN A 84 14.97 12.34 -1.16
N GLU A 85 16.16 12.85 -0.85
CA GLU A 85 16.56 14.25 -1.06
C GLU A 85 16.49 14.63 -2.54
N THR A 86 17.05 13.78 -3.41
CA THR A 86 17.02 13.97 -4.87
C THR A 86 15.61 13.83 -5.45
N SER A 87 14.78 12.97 -4.87
CA SER A 87 13.36 12.84 -5.24
C SER A 87 12.51 14.01 -4.74
N CYS A 88 12.84 14.59 -3.59
CA CYS A 88 12.14 15.71 -2.94
C CYS A 88 12.54 17.08 -3.48
N ALA A 89 13.67 17.23 -4.19
CA ALA A 89 14.05 18.49 -4.87
C ALA A 89 13.02 18.93 -5.93
N LYS A 90 11.98 18.13 -6.19
CA LYS A 90 10.81 18.43 -7.01
C LYS A 90 9.49 18.52 -6.21
N GLU A 91 9.52 18.75 -4.89
CA GLU A 91 8.35 19.25 -4.18
C GLU A 91 7.88 20.55 -4.84
N GLU A 92 6.58 20.61 -5.09
CA GLU A 92 5.96 21.42 -6.13
C GLU A 92 6.31 22.92 -6.03
N ASN A 93 6.67 23.54 -7.16
CA ASN A 93 6.70 24.99 -7.32
C ASN A 93 5.41 25.62 -6.74
N PRO A 94 5.47 26.55 -5.76
CA PRO A 94 4.31 27.13 -5.09
C PRO A 94 3.23 27.66 -6.04
N GLN A 95 3.63 28.22 -7.19
CA GLN A 95 2.72 28.73 -8.22
C GLN A 95 1.83 27.62 -8.82
N ARG A 96 2.39 26.41 -8.99
CA ARG A 96 1.74 25.26 -9.63
C ARG A 96 0.70 24.59 -8.74
N SER A 97 0.82 24.74 -7.42
CA SER A 97 -0.15 24.23 -6.43
C SER A 97 -1.49 24.99 -6.52
N HIS A 98 -1.43 26.31 -6.73
CA HIS A 98 -2.63 27.14 -6.89
C HIS A 98 -3.37 26.84 -8.20
N GLU A 99 -2.64 26.65 -9.30
CA GLU A 99 -3.22 26.27 -10.61
C GLU A 99 -3.90 24.90 -10.55
N LYS A 100 -3.27 23.89 -9.91
CA LYS A 100 -3.88 22.57 -9.74
C LYS A 100 -5.17 22.62 -8.92
N LYS A 101 -5.21 23.40 -7.84
CA LYS A 101 -6.42 23.57 -7.02
C LYS A 101 -7.54 24.20 -7.82
N ALA A 102 -7.25 25.21 -8.64
CA ALA A 102 -8.23 25.85 -9.52
C ALA A 102 -8.78 24.86 -10.57
N VAL A 103 -7.90 24.10 -11.23
CA VAL A 103 -8.28 23.10 -12.23
C VAL A 103 -9.13 21.98 -11.62
N ILE A 104 -8.77 21.49 -10.42
CA ILE A 104 -9.56 20.46 -9.72
C ILE A 104 -10.96 20.98 -9.40
N GLU A 105 -11.09 22.24 -8.98
CA GLU A 105 -12.38 22.83 -8.65
C GLU A 105 -13.26 23.06 -9.90
N GLU A 106 -12.64 23.42 -11.03
CA GLU A 106 -13.32 23.51 -12.32
C GLU A 106 -13.86 22.14 -12.79
N TYR A 107 -13.04 21.09 -12.71
CA TYR A 107 -13.49 19.72 -13.01
C TYR A 107 -14.60 19.25 -12.08
N ARG A 108 -14.58 19.63 -10.80
CA ARG A 108 -15.67 19.33 -9.86
C ARG A 108 -16.98 19.99 -10.28
N GLN A 109 -16.92 21.25 -10.69
CA GLN A 109 -18.10 21.98 -11.16
C GLN A 109 -18.67 21.36 -12.43
N ASP A 110 -17.81 20.98 -13.38
CA ASP A 110 -18.21 20.32 -14.63
C ASP A 110 -18.86 18.95 -14.38
N ASP A 111 -18.31 18.13 -13.48
CA ASP A 111 -18.93 16.85 -13.10
C ASP A 111 -20.27 17.01 -12.37
N THR A 112 -20.39 18.02 -11.50
CA THR A 112 -21.68 18.33 -10.86
C THR A 112 -22.73 18.78 -11.89
N GLN A 113 -22.36 19.63 -12.85
CA GLN A 113 -23.27 20.04 -13.91
C GLN A 113 -23.65 18.87 -14.81
N LYS A 114 -22.69 18.03 -15.21
CA LYS A 114 -22.94 16.85 -16.05
C LYS A 114 -23.86 15.85 -15.36
N THR A 115 -23.70 15.63 -14.05
CA THR A 115 -24.58 14.74 -13.29
C THR A 115 -25.99 15.32 -13.15
N GLU A 116 -26.14 16.63 -12.93
CA GLU A 116 -27.45 17.31 -12.92
C GLU A 116 -28.14 17.27 -14.28
N ILE A 117 -27.39 17.51 -15.36
CA ILE A 117 -27.87 17.42 -16.75
C ILE A 117 -28.32 15.99 -17.03
N ALA A 118 -27.49 14.98 -16.73
CA ALA A 118 -27.83 13.58 -16.95
C ALA A 118 -29.04 13.12 -16.14
N GLN A 119 -29.18 13.58 -14.88
CA GLN A 119 -30.38 13.32 -14.07
C GLN A 119 -31.62 13.94 -14.71
N THR A 120 -31.51 15.19 -15.16
CA THR A 120 -32.61 15.93 -15.81
C THR A 120 -33.00 15.30 -17.15
N GLU A 121 -32.03 14.90 -17.98
CA GLU A 121 -32.26 14.23 -19.25
C GLU A 121 -32.85 12.83 -19.04
N SER A 122 -32.33 12.06 -18.08
CA SER A 122 -32.90 10.77 -17.71
C SER A 122 -34.33 10.93 -17.22
N TRP A 123 -34.64 11.97 -16.45
CA TRP A 123 -36.00 12.25 -15.99
C TRP A 123 -36.92 12.70 -17.13
N LYS A 124 -36.48 13.61 -18.00
CA LYS A 124 -37.20 14.02 -19.21
C LYS A 124 -37.51 12.82 -20.11
N LYS A 125 -36.52 11.96 -20.35
CA LYS A 125 -36.65 10.72 -21.13
C LYS A 125 -37.62 9.75 -20.47
N TYR A 126 -37.57 9.62 -19.15
CA TYR A 126 -38.53 8.82 -18.39
C TYR A 126 -39.96 9.37 -18.55
N CYS A 127 -40.15 10.69 -18.51
CA CYS A 127 -41.43 11.34 -18.72
C CYS A 127 -41.96 11.26 -20.16
N THR A 128 -41.10 11.07 -21.16
CA THR A 128 -41.50 10.98 -22.58
C THR A 128 -41.74 9.54 -23.09
N ILE A 129 -41.16 8.51 -22.47
CA ILE A 129 -41.36 7.08 -22.83
C ILE A 129 -42.70 6.52 -22.25
N GLN A 130 -43.75 7.33 -22.20
CA GLN A 130 -45.03 6.95 -21.58
C GLN A 130 -45.97 6.37 -22.63
N ASP A 131 -46.29 5.08 -22.53
CA ASP A 131 -47.44 4.48 -23.22
C ASP A 131 -48.65 4.46 -22.25
N LYS A 132 -49.88 4.38 -22.79
CA LYS A 132 -51.11 4.51 -21.99
C LYS A 132 -51.30 3.37 -20.97
N GLU A 133 -50.70 2.20 -21.19
CA GLU A 133 -50.85 1.03 -20.31
C GLU A 133 -49.83 1.02 -19.14
N SER A 134 -48.64 1.61 -19.32
CA SER A 134 -47.55 1.62 -18.33
C SER A 134 -47.45 2.87 -17.46
N MET A 135 -48.27 3.90 -17.72
CA MET A 135 -48.24 5.17 -16.97
C MET A 135 -48.37 4.95 -15.45
N TRP A 136 -49.33 4.13 -15.04
CA TRP A 136 -49.61 3.92 -13.62
C TRP A 136 -48.57 3.01 -12.96
N ASP A 137 -48.03 1.98 -13.63
CA ASP A 137 -47.03 1.07 -13.04
C ASP A 137 -45.70 1.81 -12.70
N LYS A 138 -45.27 2.69 -13.59
CA LYS A 138 -44.11 3.56 -13.42
C LYS A 138 -44.31 4.59 -12.30
N VAL A 139 -45.47 5.23 -12.25
CA VAL A 139 -45.85 6.17 -11.19
C VAL A 139 -45.94 5.45 -9.84
N TYR A 140 -46.56 4.27 -9.80
CA TYR A 140 -46.60 3.44 -8.61
C TYR A 140 -45.20 2.99 -8.18
N ARG A 141 -44.25 2.70 -9.09
CA ARG A 141 -42.87 2.35 -8.71
C ARG A 141 -42.08 3.53 -8.11
N VAL A 142 -42.38 4.76 -8.49
CA VAL A 142 -41.77 5.98 -7.93
C VAL A 142 -42.41 6.35 -6.59
N ILE A 143 -43.75 6.25 -6.48
CA ILE A 143 -44.52 6.54 -5.26
C ILE A 143 -44.40 5.41 -4.23
N ARG A 144 -44.22 4.16 -4.68
CA ARG A 144 -43.99 3.01 -3.80
C ARG A 144 -42.70 3.27 -3.06
N ASN A 145 -42.84 3.61 -1.78
CA ASN A 145 -41.75 3.62 -0.83
C ASN A 145 -40.91 2.36 -1.05
N LYS A 146 -39.73 2.52 -1.64
CA LYS A 146 -38.68 1.51 -1.49
C LYS A 146 -38.52 1.43 0.01
N LYS A 147 -38.93 0.31 0.63
CA LYS A 147 -38.57 0.03 2.02
C LYS A 147 -37.10 0.42 2.13
N GLY A 148 -36.81 1.44 2.94
CA GLY A 148 -35.46 1.98 3.03
C GLY A 148 -34.49 0.81 3.15
N ARG A 149 -33.36 0.86 2.45
CA ARG A 149 -32.33 -0.20 2.57
C ARG A 149 -32.15 -0.49 4.05
N LEU A 150 -32.35 -1.75 4.45
CA LEU A 150 -32.20 -2.20 5.83
C LEU A 150 -30.93 -1.56 6.41
N PRO A 151 -30.98 -0.99 7.62
CA PRO A 151 -29.80 -0.35 8.22
C PRO A 151 -28.62 -1.33 8.20
N ASP A 152 -27.42 -0.80 7.96
CA ASP A 152 -26.21 -1.65 7.96
C ASP A 152 -26.15 -2.38 9.31
N THR A 153 -25.97 -3.70 9.24
CA THR A 153 -25.86 -4.51 10.46
C THR A 153 -24.46 -4.31 11.01
N LEU A 154 -24.33 -3.31 11.89
CA LEU A 154 -23.12 -3.04 12.63
C LEU A 154 -22.72 -4.26 13.47
N LEU A 155 -21.42 -4.51 13.61
CA LEU A 155 -20.90 -5.64 14.40
C LEU A 155 -21.39 -5.54 15.84
N ARG A 156 -21.66 -6.68 16.46
CA ARG A 156 -22.02 -6.77 17.87
C ARG A 156 -20.85 -7.38 18.63
N ASN A 157 -20.56 -6.85 19.81
CA ASN A 157 -19.60 -7.48 20.73
C ASN A 157 -20.21 -8.79 21.31
N SER A 158 -19.40 -9.51 22.08
CA SER A 158 -19.81 -10.72 22.82
C SER A 158 -20.95 -10.49 23.81
N GLU A 159 -21.20 -9.24 24.20
CA GLU A 159 -22.30 -8.82 25.08
C GLU A 159 -23.57 -8.42 24.31
N GLY A 160 -23.56 -8.54 22.97
CA GLY A 160 -24.70 -8.25 22.10
C GLY A 160 -24.92 -6.76 21.79
N LYS A 161 -24.03 -5.87 22.25
CA LYS A 161 -24.05 -4.43 21.99
C LYS A 161 -23.51 -4.12 20.59
N THR A 162 -24.25 -3.29 19.86
CA THR A 162 -23.86 -2.79 18.54
C THR A 162 -22.68 -1.81 18.63
N LEU A 163 -21.62 -2.06 17.87
CA LEU A 163 -20.40 -1.27 17.83
C LEU A 163 -20.49 -0.14 16.80
N SER A 164 -19.82 0.97 17.08
CA SER A 164 -19.59 2.01 16.07
C SER A 164 -18.68 1.49 14.94
N PRO A 165 -18.61 2.16 13.78
CA PRO A 165 -17.70 1.79 12.70
C PRO A 165 -16.22 1.74 13.14
N HIS A 166 -15.80 2.64 14.02
CA HIS A 166 -14.42 2.69 14.52
C HIS A 166 -14.13 1.53 15.49
N GLU A 167 -15.04 1.25 16.43
CA GLU A 167 -14.91 0.10 17.32
C GLU A 167 -14.99 -1.23 16.57
N SER A 168 -15.83 -1.29 15.53
CA SER A 168 -15.93 -2.43 14.62
C SER A 168 -14.60 -2.69 13.91
N ALA A 169 -13.99 -1.64 13.34
CA ALA A 169 -12.68 -1.75 12.69
C ALA A 169 -11.58 -2.17 13.67
N LYS A 170 -11.59 -1.62 14.89
CA LYS A 170 -10.64 -1.98 15.96
C LYS A 170 -10.81 -3.44 16.40
N LEU A 171 -12.04 -3.91 16.56
CA LEU A 171 -12.31 -5.31 16.90
C LEU A 171 -11.83 -6.25 15.78
N LEU A 172 -12.10 -5.92 14.52
CA LEU A 172 -11.61 -6.69 13.38
C LEU A 172 -10.08 -6.74 13.35
N ALA A 173 -9.42 -5.61 13.57
CA ALA A 173 -7.96 -5.54 13.62
C ALA A 173 -7.39 -6.50 14.66
N TYR A 174 -7.85 -6.46 15.92
CA TYR A 174 -7.35 -7.38 16.95
C TYR A 174 -7.75 -8.83 16.73
N THR A 175 -8.88 -9.09 16.08
CA THR A 175 -9.34 -10.47 15.83
C THR A 175 -8.52 -11.13 14.72
N PHE A 176 -8.23 -10.40 13.64
CA PHE A 176 -7.53 -10.92 12.47
C PHE A 176 -6.01 -10.72 12.54
N TYR A 177 -5.53 -9.75 13.32
CA TYR A 177 -4.12 -9.42 13.50
C TYR A 177 -3.82 -9.19 14.99
N PRO A 178 -3.90 -10.25 15.83
CA PRO A 178 -3.54 -10.15 17.24
C PRO A 178 -2.04 -9.84 17.41
N ASP A 179 -1.69 -9.28 18.56
CA ASP A 179 -0.29 -9.05 18.91
C ASP A 179 0.46 -10.39 19.01
N ASP A 180 1.68 -10.42 18.49
CA ASP A 180 2.53 -11.61 18.51
C ASP A 180 3.03 -11.88 19.93
N SER A 181 2.48 -12.89 20.61
CA SER A 181 2.81 -13.20 22.01
C SER A 181 3.17 -14.67 22.19
N VAL A 182 4.32 -14.91 22.85
CA VAL A 182 4.77 -16.26 23.21
C VAL A 182 3.77 -16.96 24.15
N SER A 183 2.99 -16.22 24.92
CA SER A 183 2.03 -16.80 25.87
C SER A 183 0.79 -17.42 25.21
N THR A 184 0.46 -17.01 23.98
CA THR A 184 -0.68 -17.55 23.21
C THR A 184 -0.25 -18.59 22.18
N ASP A 185 1.04 -18.94 22.16
CA ASP A 185 1.59 -19.86 21.18
C ASP A 185 1.15 -21.31 21.42
N MET A 186 0.75 -21.96 20.33
CA MET A 186 0.53 -23.40 20.30
C MET A 186 1.89 -24.12 20.26
N PRO A 187 2.03 -25.39 20.69
CA PRO A 187 3.31 -26.12 20.69
C PRO A 187 4.05 -26.18 19.34
N LEU A 188 3.39 -25.93 18.21
CA LEU A 188 4.06 -25.77 16.91
C LEU A 188 4.71 -24.39 16.75
N HIS A 189 4.06 -23.32 17.23
CA HIS A 189 4.60 -21.96 17.19
C HIS A 189 5.82 -21.85 18.11
N ILE A 190 5.72 -22.40 19.33
CA ILE A 190 6.85 -22.47 20.28
C ILE A 190 8.06 -23.14 19.63
N ARG A 191 7.88 -24.34 19.05
CA ARG A 191 8.94 -25.05 18.34
C ARG A 191 9.52 -24.28 17.15
N THR A 192 8.70 -23.46 16.50
CA THR A 192 9.15 -22.62 15.38
C THR A 192 10.01 -21.46 15.89
N ARG A 193 9.60 -20.83 17.00
CA ARG A 193 10.41 -19.79 17.67
C ARG A 193 11.72 -20.35 18.19
N GLU A 194 11.68 -21.45 18.95
CA GLU A 194 12.89 -22.13 19.46
C GLU A 194 13.84 -22.48 18.32
N ARG A 195 13.34 -23.00 17.18
CA ARG A 195 14.19 -23.27 16.01
C ARG A 195 14.88 -22.02 15.44
N ILE A 196 14.26 -20.85 15.56
CA ILE A 196 14.79 -19.57 15.04
C ILE A 196 15.70 -18.90 16.08
N GLU A 197 15.33 -18.92 17.36
CA GLU A 197 16.02 -18.28 18.48
C GLU A 197 17.21 -19.11 19.01
N ASP A 198 17.13 -20.45 19.03
CA ASP A 198 18.21 -21.35 19.47
C ASP A 198 19.31 -21.54 18.43
N LYS A 199 19.21 -20.89 17.26
CA LYS A 199 20.37 -20.79 16.36
C LYS A 199 21.19 -19.59 16.80
N PRO A 200 22.34 -19.78 17.49
CA PRO A 200 23.28 -18.68 17.64
C PRO A 200 23.60 -18.17 16.24
N VAL A 201 23.52 -16.84 16.06
CA VAL A 201 23.87 -16.18 14.80
C VAL A 201 25.28 -16.57 14.36
N GLU A 202 26.15 -16.98 15.30
CA GLU A 202 27.47 -17.52 15.03
C GLU A 202 27.52 -18.85 14.24
N ASP A 203 26.50 -19.72 14.32
CA ASP A 203 26.47 -21.00 13.56
C ASP A 203 25.89 -20.85 12.15
N LEU A 204 25.37 -19.67 11.81
CA LEU A 204 25.09 -19.28 10.42
C LEU A 204 26.33 -18.65 9.80
N ARG A 205 27.47 -19.36 9.81
CA ARG A 205 28.62 -18.99 8.99
C ARG A 205 28.25 -19.16 7.51
N LEU A 206 27.59 -18.14 6.94
CA LEU A 206 27.19 -18.09 5.54
C LEU A 206 28.40 -18.03 4.58
N SER A 207 29.64 -17.92 5.06
CA SER A 207 30.78 -17.52 4.22
C SER A 207 31.26 -18.58 3.23
N GLU A 208 31.01 -19.87 3.45
CA GLU A 208 31.32 -20.91 2.45
C GLU A 208 30.15 -21.21 1.50
N ASP A 209 28.90 -21.08 1.97
CA ASP A 209 27.73 -21.53 1.20
C ASP A 209 27.02 -20.42 0.41
N TYR A 210 27.30 -19.13 0.68
CA TYR A 210 26.60 -18.01 0.07
C TYR A 210 27.58 -17.09 -0.66
N PRO A 211 27.79 -17.28 -1.98
CA PRO A 211 28.61 -16.37 -2.76
C PRO A 211 28.02 -14.96 -2.75
N PRO A 212 28.84 -13.92 -2.96
CA PRO A 212 28.34 -12.55 -3.08
C PRO A 212 27.37 -12.45 -4.26
N PHE A 213 26.35 -11.61 -4.12
CA PHE A 213 25.45 -11.28 -5.21
C PHE A 213 26.22 -10.68 -6.38
N THR A 214 25.78 -11.05 -7.57
CA THR A 214 26.34 -10.61 -8.83
C THR A 214 25.51 -9.50 -9.46
N MET A 215 26.16 -8.74 -10.35
CA MET A 215 25.49 -7.72 -11.15
C MET A 215 24.35 -8.31 -12.02
N VAL A 216 24.48 -9.56 -12.44
CA VAL A 216 23.48 -10.24 -13.29
C VAL A 216 22.21 -10.54 -12.49
N GLU A 217 22.36 -11.06 -11.27
CA GLU A 217 21.25 -11.31 -10.35
C GLU A 217 20.54 -10.01 -10.00
N LEU A 218 21.29 -8.94 -9.71
CA LEU A 218 20.70 -7.63 -9.44
C LEU A 218 19.87 -7.13 -10.63
N LYS A 219 20.38 -7.24 -11.86
CA LYS A 219 19.61 -6.88 -13.07
C LYS A 219 18.37 -7.75 -13.28
N ALA A 220 18.43 -9.03 -12.93
CA ALA A 220 17.27 -9.92 -13.02
C ALA A 220 16.17 -9.47 -12.05
N VAL A 221 16.53 -9.17 -10.80
CA VAL A 221 15.58 -8.68 -9.77
C VAL A 221 14.95 -7.35 -10.19
N LEU A 222 15.75 -6.40 -10.73
CA LEU A 222 15.23 -5.11 -11.17
C LEU A 222 14.18 -5.24 -12.29
N ARG A 223 14.29 -6.25 -13.16
CA ARG A 223 13.31 -6.52 -14.23
C ARG A 223 11.98 -7.08 -13.69
N GLU A 224 12.02 -7.75 -12.55
CA GLU A 224 10.83 -8.33 -11.90
C GLU A 224 10.10 -7.33 -10.99
N LEU A 225 10.73 -6.20 -10.66
CA LEU A 225 10.10 -5.14 -9.88
C LEU A 225 8.93 -4.54 -10.66
N ASN A 226 7.71 -4.75 -10.16
CA ASN A 226 6.51 -4.16 -10.73
C ASN A 226 6.30 -2.73 -10.17
N PRO A 227 6.33 -1.68 -11.02
CA PRO A 227 6.04 -0.30 -10.61
C PRO A 227 4.64 -0.13 -10.02
N GLU A 228 3.67 -0.97 -10.36
CA GLU A 228 2.30 -0.88 -9.85
C GLU A 228 2.16 -1.30 -8.38
N LYS A 229 3.21 -1.88 -7.77
CA LYS A 229 3.21 -2.18 -6.34
C LYS A 229 3.15 -0.88 -5.53
N ALA A 230 2.41 -0.93 -4.42
CA ALA A 230 2.34 0.19 -3.48
C ALA A 230 3.74 0.45 -2.88
N PRO A 231 4.14 1.72 -2.72
CA PRO A 231 5.41 2.06 -2.09
C PRO A 231 5.43 1.65 -0.62
N GLY A 232 6.64 1.46 -0.08
CA GLY A 232 6.84 1.20 1.34
C GLY A 232 6.61 2.44 2.22
N PRO A 233 6.85 2.33 3.53
CA PRO A 233 6.81 3.47 4.46
C PRO A 233 7.78 4.60 4.10
N ASP A 234 8.83 4.29 3.33
CA ASP A 234 9.80 5.25 2.78
C ASP A 234 9.24 6.10 1.63
N GLY A 235 8.08 5.73 1.07
CA GLY A 235 7.42 6.42 -0.03
C GLY A 235 8.09 6.23 -1.39
N LEU A 236 9.14 5.42 -1.48
CA LEU A 236 9.87 5.15 -2.72
C LEU A 236 9.10 4.13 -3.56
N THR A 237 8.76 4.52 -4.78
CA THR A 237 8.07 3.65 -5.75
C THR A 237 9.08 2.81 -6.53
N ALA A 238 8.64 1.69 -7.11
CA ALA A 238 9.57 0.74 -7.73
C ALA A 238 10.37 1.36 -8.90
N ASP A 239 9.77 2.30 -9.63
CA ASP A 239 10.42 3.11 -10.67
C ASP A 239 11.57 3.98 -10.13
N ILE A 240 11.41 4.61 -8.95
CA ILE A 240 12.49 5.34 -8.29
C ILE A 240 13.61 4.39 -7.87
N CYS A 241 13.26 3.24 -7.28
CA CYS A 241 14.25 2.24 -6.89
C CYS A 241 15.01 1.70 -8.10
N ILE A 242 14.31 1.41 -9.22
CA ILE A 242 14.94 0.97 -10.47
C ILE A 242 15.90 2.03 -10.97
N ALA A 243 15.45 3.29 -11.12
CA ALA A 243 16.31 4.36 -11.63
C ALA A 243 17.52 4.63 -10.74
N ALA A 244 17.33 4.64 -9.42
CA ALA A 244 18.42 4.86 -8.46
C ALA A 244 19.46 3.75 -8.51
N ILE A 245 19.01 2.49 -8.48
CA ILE A 245 19.90 1.33 -8.50
C ILE A 245 20.58 1.20 -9.85
N GLU A 246 19.88 1.38 -10.97
CA GLU A 246 20.49 1.33 -12.31
C GLU A 246 21.56 2.42 -12.52
N SER A 247 21.39 3.59 -11.91
CA SER A 247 22.40 4.65 -11.96
C SER A 247 23.67 4.28 -11.21
N GLU A 248 23.54 3.69 -10.02
CA GLU A 248 24.64 3.50 -9.06
C GLU A 248 24.68 2.04 -8.56
N MET A 249 24.64 1.11 -9.52
CA MET A 249 24.51 -0.34 -9.25
C MET A 249 25.63 -0.88 -8.34
N GLU A 250 26.85 -0.36 -8.49
CA GLU A 250 28.01 -0.79 -7.71
C GLU A 250 27.84 -0.46 -6.23
N VAL A 251 27.32 0.73 -5.90
CA VAL A 251 27.10 1.16 -4.51
C VAL A 251 26.04 0.28 -3.86
N PHE A 252 24.93 0.04 -4.56
CA PHE A 252 23.86 -0.82 -4.05
C PHE A 252 24.33 -2.27 -3.87
N LEU A 253 25.08 -2.81 -4.84
CA LEU A 253 25.62 -4.16 -4.77
C LEU A 253 26.63 -4.30 -3.61
N ALA A 254 27.46 -3.28 -3.38
CA ALA A 254 28.36 -3.25 -2.23
C ALA A 254 27.59 -3.30 -0.91
N ILE A 255 26.51 -2.52 -0.76
CA ILE A 255 25.65 -2.55 0.44
C ILE A 255 25.01 -3.94 0.60
N ALA A 256 24.45 -4.52 -0.46
CA ALA A 256 23.80 -5.83 -0.42
C ALA A 256 24.77 -6.95 -0.05
N ASN A 257 25.98 -6.95 -0.64
CA ASN A 257 27.01 -7.92 -0.30
C ASN A 257 27.57 -7.70 1.11
N LYS A 258 27.59 -6.47 1.60
CA LYS A 258 27.95 -6.19 2.98
C LYS A 258 26.93 -6.72 3.98
N CYS A 259 25.66 -6.74 3.61
CA CYS A 259 24.61 -7.39 4.41
C CYS A 259 24.85 -8.89 4.55
N LEU A 260 25.29 -9.56 3.47
CA LEU A 260 25.65 -10.98 3.50
C LEU A 260 26.91 -11.23 4.36
N GLU A 261 27.95 -10.41 4.18
CA GLU A 261 29.21 -10.54 4.93
C GLU A 261 28.99 -10.41 6.44
N LEU A 262 28.17 -9.44 6.86
CA LEU A 262 27.88 -9.18 8.28
C LEU A 262 26.72 -10.02 8.83
N VAL A 263 26.06 -10.84 8.01
CA VAL A 263 24.84 -11.58 8.36
C VAL A 263 23.79 -10.65 8.98
N TYR A 264 23.72 -9.42 8.48
CA TYR A 264 22.89 -8.36 9.04
C TYR A 264 22.21 -7.57 7.92
N PHE A 265 20.88 -7.51 7.99
CA PHE A 265 20.07 -6.73 7.06
C PHE A 265 19.48 -5.53 7.78
N PRO A 266 19.66 -4.31 7.23
CA PRO A 266 19.14 -3.11 7.85
C PRO A 266 17.65 -3.17 8.17
N ARG A 267 17.25 -2.46 9.22
CA ARG A 267 15.85 -2.37 9.66
C ARG A 267 15.16 -1.13 9.09
N THR A 268 15.93 -0.14 8.64
CA THR A 268 15.42 1.00 7.86
C THR A 268 14.56 0.52 6.69
N GLY A 269 13.25 0.78 6.74
CA GLY A 269 12.28 0.40 5.70
C GLY A 269 11.32 -0.72 6.08
N ARG A 270 11.50 -1.40 7.22
CA ARG A 270 10.47 -2.30 7.75
C ARG A 270 9.32 -1.49 8.35
N PRO A 271 8.06 -1.95 8.25
CA PRO A 271 6.97 -1.38 9.02
C PRO A 271 7.37 -1.42 10.49
N HIS A 272 7.32 -0.27 11.17
CA HIS A 272 7.53 -0.21 12.61
C HIS A 272 6.35 -0.95 13.26
N MET A 273 6.51 -2.23 13.57
CA MET A 273 5.58 -2.93 14.44
C MET A 273 5.95 -2.50 15.85
N SER A 274 5.20 -1.54 16.39
CA SER A 274 5.31 -1.13 17.79
C SER A 274 5.05 -2.35 18.67
N SER A 275 6.07 -2.77 19.42
CA SER A 275 5.95 -3.66 20.58
C SER A 275 5.28 -2.96 21.75
#